data_AF-A0A1F6SFX2-F1
#
_entry.id   AF-A0A1F6SFX2-F1
#
_cell.length_a   1.000
_cell.length_b   1.000
_cell.length_c   1.000
_cell.angle_alpha   90.00
_cell.angle_beta   90.00
_cell.angle_gamma   90.00
#
_symmetry.space_group_name_H-M   'P 1'
#
loop_
_entity.id
_entity.type
_entity.pdbx_description
1 polymer ?
#
loop_
_entity_poly.entity_id
_entity_poly.type
_entity_poly.pdbx_seq_one_letter_code
_entity_poly.pdbx_strand_id
1 'polypeptide(L)'
;MLFGIGLGRFQEVYLEYQKYFPPYLEWAVPQPHNLYLAVWLQTGLLGLIGFILLVSRAIILLIKNKSRESALLLGLLTLYLIYGLFDTPFFKTDLAFSFWLVIALIMTLPKPEAEL
;
A
#
# COMPACT_ATOMS: atom_id res chain seq x y z
N MET A 1 8.92 5.25 -14.52
CA MET A 1 8.11 6.47 -14.67
C MET A 1 8.21 7.30 -13.39
N LEU A 2 8.81 8.50 -13.43
CA LEU A 2 8.97 9.32 -12.22
C LEU A 2 7.64 9.92 -11.74
N PHE A 3 6.80 10.39 -12.66
CA PHE A 3 5.51 11.01 -12.37
C PHE A 3 4.33 10.03 -12.37
N GLY A 4 4.57 8.75 -12.66
CA GLY A 4 3.52 7.77 -12.91
C GLY A 4 2.82 7.99 -14.26
N ILE A 5 1.71 7.29 -14.46
CA ILE A 5 0.82 7.36 -15.62
C ILE A 5 -0.54 8.00 -15.29
N GLY A 6 -0.81 8.29 -14.01
CA GLY A 6 -2.07 8.85 -13.53
C GLY A 6 -3.03 7.82 -12.94
N LEU A 7 -3.94 8.28 -12.09
CA LEU A 7 -4.95 7.45 -11.43
C LEU A 7 -5.88 6.78 -12.45
N GLY A 8 -6.15 5.49 -12.27
CA GLY A 8 -7.08 4.74 -13.13
C GLY A 8 -6.63 4.50 -14.58
N ARG A 9 -5.42 4.91 -14.97
CA ARG A 9 -4.93 4.81 -16.36
C ARG A 9 -4.18 3.52 -16.69
N PHE A 10 -4.07 2.59 -15.73
CA PHE A 10 -3.27 1.38 -15.92
C PHE A 10 -3.73 0.54 -17.12
N GLN A 11 -5.03 0.23 -17.20
CA GLN A 11 -5.55 -0.65 -18.25
C GLN A 11 -5.35 -0.07 -19.66
N GLU A 12 -5.59 1.24 -19.83
CA GLU A 12 -5.38 1.97 -21.08
C GLU A 12 -3.93 1.85 -21.54
N VAL A 13 -2.99 2.19 -20.67
CA VAL A 13 -1.55 2.14 -20.96
C VAL A 13 -1.08 0.69 -21.16
N TYR A 14 -1.60 -0.26 -20.37
CA TYR A 14 -1.28 -1.67 -20.53
C TYR A 14 -1.67 -2.18 -21.92
N LEU A 15 -2.90 -1.92 -22.38
CA LEU A 15 -3.38 -2.32 -23.70
C LEU A 15 -2.60 -1.64 -24.83
N GLU A 16 -2.22 -0.38 -24.66
CA GLU A 16 -1.40 0.35 -25.63
C GLU A 16 -0.03 -0.31 -25.84
N TYR A 17 0.60 -0.77 -24.74
CA TYR A 17 1.92 -1.39 -24.76
C TYR A 17 1.89 -2.90 -25.01
N GLN A 18 0.77 -3.57 -24.74
CA GLN A 18 0.61 -5.01 -24.86
C GLN A 18 1.07 -5.53 -26.24
N LYS A 19 0.76 -4.78 -27.32
CA LYS A 19 1.14 -5.10 -28.70
C LYS A 19 2.64 -5.32 -28.91
N TYR A 20 3.51 -4.82 -28.03
CA TYR A 20 4.96 -4.98 -28.12
C TYR A 20 5.49 -6.24 -27.42
N PHE A 21 4.64 -7.02 -26.71
CA PHE A 21 5.07 -8.16 -25.89
C PHE A 21 4.26 -9.46 -26.17
N PRO A 22 4.35 -10.06 -27.36
CA PRO A 22 3.77 -11.38 -27.62
C PRO A 22 4.63 -12.53 -27.04
N PRO A 23 4.04 -13.65 -26.57
CA PRO A 23 2.61 -13.92 -26.43
C PRO A 23 2.03 -13.22 -25.19
N TYR A 24 0.75 -12.85 -25.26
CA TYR A 24 0.09 -12.17 -24.15
C TYR A 24 -0.20 -13.14 -23.02
N LEU A 25 0.40 -12.89 -21.85
CA LEU A 25 0.21 -13.72 -20.66
C LEU A 25 -1.24 -13.63 -20.13
N GLU A 26 -1.77 -12.41 -20.11
CA GLU A 26 -3.12 -12.09 -19.65
C GLU A 26 -3.74 -11.05 -20.59
N TRP A 27 -5.02 -11.20 -20.91
CA TRP A 27 -5.71 -10.29 -21.81
C TRP A 27 -6.41 -9.18 -21.02
N ALA A 28 -6.15 -7.91 -21.39
CA ALA A 28 -6.84 -6.74 -20.87
C ALA A 28 -6.82 -6.55 -19.33
N VAL A 29 -5.67 -6.78 -18.71
CA VAL A 29 -5.47 -6.65 -17.25
C VAL A 29 -5.84 -5.24 -16.75
N PRO A 30 -6.82 -5.11 -15.84
CA PRO A 30 -7.33 -3.80 -15.42
C PRO A 30 -6.41 -3.05 -14.45
N GLN A 31 -5.60 -3.78 -13.67
CA GLN A 31 -4.71 -3.22 -12.65
C GLN A 31 -3.52 -4.15 -12.40
N PRO A 32 -2.38 -3.64 -11.91
CA PRO A 32 -1.25 -4.51 -11.59
C PRO A 32 -1.58 -5.35 -10.34
N HIS A 33 -1.13 -6.60 -10.30
CA HIS A 33 -1.29 -7.50 -9.14
C HIS A 33 -0.28 -7.23 -8.02
N ASN A 34 0.01 -5.96 -7.76
CA ASN A 34 0.95 -5.56 -6.72
C ASN A 34 0.66 -4.12 -6.28
N LEU A 35 0.36 -3.93 -4.99
CA LEU A 35 0.03 -2.64 -4.38
C LEU A 35 1.11 -1.59 -4.60
N TYR A 36 2.38 -1.96 -4.38
CA TYR A 36 3.50 -1.01 -4.48
C TYR A 36 3.67 -0.52 -5.92
N LEU A 37 3.54 -1.43 -6.88
CA LEU A 37 3.52 -1.09 -8.30
C LEU A 37 2.31 -0.25 -8.66
N ALA A 38 1.12 -0.57 -8.12
CA ALA A 38 -0.10 0.20 -8.35
C ALA A 38 0.04 1.64 -7.86
N VAL A 39 0.52 1.83 -6.62
CA VAL A 39 0.77 3.15 -6.04
C VAL A 39 1.80 3.91 -6.88
N TRP A 40 2.93 3.28 -7.24
CA TRP A 40 3.95 3.91 -8.05
C TRP A 40 3.45 4.33 -9.43
N LEU A 41 2.78 3.43 -10.16
CA LEU A 41 2.29 3.72 -11.50
C LEU A 41 1.22 4.81 -11.46
N GLN A 42 0.30 4.78 -10.51
CA GLN A 42 -0.80 5.74 -10.49
C GLN A 42 -0.39 7.13 -9.96
N THR A 43 0.51 7.19 -8.99
CA THR A 43 0.84 8.44 -8.27
C THR A 43 2.29 8.92 -8.48
N GLY A 44 3.10 8.14 -9.19
CA GLY A 44 4.52 8.40 -9.35
C GLY A 44 5.34 8.05 -8.11
N LEU A 45 6.62 8.43 -8.16
CA LEU A 45 7.56 8.13 -7.08
C LEU A 45 7.22 8.90 -5.80
N LEU A 46 6.62 10.09 -5.93
CA LEU A 46 6.20 10.91 -4.80
C LEU A 46 5.16 10.20 -3.92
N GLY A 47 4.11 9.62 -4.53
CA GLY A 47 3.09 8.91 -3.76
C GLY A 47 3.61 7.59 -3.19
N LEU A 48 4.50 6.88 -3.90
CA LEU A 48 5.19 5.71 -3.33
C LEU A 48 6.02 6.07 -2.09
N ILE A 49 6.80 7.16 -2.15
CA ILE A 49 7.58 7.65 -1.02
C ILE A 49 6.64 8.03 0.13
N GLY A 50 5.55 8.74 -0.13
CA GLY A 50 4.55 9.08 0.87
C GLY A 50 3.95 7.86 1.55
N PHE A 51 3.61 6.82 0.77
CA PHE A 51 3.11 5.55 1.28
C PHE A 51 4.15 4.84 2.18
N ILE A 52 5.41 4.76 1.73
CA ILE A 52 6.50 4.17 2.52
C ILE A 52 6.69 4.93 3.84
N LEU A 53 6.73 6.26 3.81
CA LEU A 53 6.88 7.08 5.01
C LEU A 53 5.74 6.88 6.01
N LEU A 54 4.50 6.82 5.51
CA LEU A 54 3.32 6.54 6.34
C LEU A 54 3.46 5.19 7.05
N VAL A 55 3.76 4.14 6.29
CA VAL A 55 3.90 2.77 6.81
C VAL A 55 5.08 2.66 7.77
N SER A 56 6.25 3.21 7.43
CA SER A 56 7.41 3.24 8.30
C SER A 56 7.13 3.95 9.61
N ARG A 57 6.43 5.10 9.56
CA ARG A 57 6.04 5.83 10.77
C ARG A 57 5.09 5.01 11.64
N ALA A 58 4.10 4.36 11.04
CA ALA A 58 3.16 3.49 11.76
C ALA A 58 3.88 2.32 12.44
N ILE A 59 4.79 1.65 11.74
CA ILE A 59 5.61 0.55 12.29
C ILE A 59 6.49 1.05 13.45
N ILE A 60 7.13 2.22 13.33
CA ILE A 60 7.95 2.79 14.40
C ILE A 60 7.11 3.06 15.67
N LEU A 61 5.90 3.61 15.52
CA LEU A 61 4.99 3.83 16.66
C LEU A 61 4.60 2.51 17.32
N LEU A 62 4.29 1.50 16.52
CA LEU A 62 3.91 0.18 16.99
C LEU A 62 5.05 -0.56 17.70
N ILE A 63 6.28 -0.48 17.21
CA ILE A 63 7.44 -1.13 17.87
C ILE A 63 7.80 -0.43 19.19
N LYS A 64 7.65 0.90 19.25
CA LYS A 64 7.93 1.67 20.47
C LYS A 64 6.88 1.46 21.55
N ASN A 65 5.62 1.28 21.16
CA ASN A 65 4.54 0.96 22.09
C ASN A 65 4.52 -0.56 22.31
N LYS A 66 5.00 -1.08 23.45
CA LYS A 66 5.12 -2.54 23.70
C LYS A 66 3.83 -3.17 24.27
N SER A 67 2.66 -2.67 23.88
CA SER A 67 1.36 -3.19 24.34
C SER A 67 0.89 -4.42 23.56
N ARG A 68 -0.19 -5.06 24.04
CA ARG A 68 -0.82 -6.17 23.30
C ARG A 68 -1.52 -5.65 22.05
N GLU A 69 -2.14 -4.47 22.16
CA GLU A 69 -2.85 -3.77 21.11
C GLU A 69 -1.90 -3.41 19.96
N SER A 70 -0.69 -2.94 20.26
CA SER A 70 0.30 -2.66 19.23
C SER A 70 0.78 -3.92 18.51
N ALA A 71 0.98 -5.04 19.23
CA ALA A 71 1.33 -6.31 18.60
C ALA A 71 0.24 -6.78 17.62
N LEU A 72 -1.04 -6.64 18.00
CA LEU A 72 -2.18 -6.97 17.13
C LEU A 72 -2.23 -6.06 15.90
N LEU A 73 -2.12 -4.75 16.08
CA LEU A 73 -2.13 -3.77 14.99
C LEU A 73 -0.93 -3.94 14.04
N LEU A 74 0.24 -4.30 14.56
CA LEU A 74 1.42 -4.64 13.77
C LEU A 74 1.19 -5.89 12.91
N GLY A 75 0.54 -6.92 13.48
CA GLY A 75 0.15 -8.12 12.75
C GLY A 75 -0.81 -7.81 11.61
N LEU A 76 -1.86 -7.01 11.87
CA LEU A 76 -2.83 -6.60 10.86
C LEU A 76 -2.19 -5.77 9.75
N LEU A 77 -1.37 -4.77 10.11
CA LEU A 77 -0.64 -3.95 9.14
C LEU A 77 0.31 -4.81 8.30
N THR A 78 1.06 -5.74 8.92
CA THR A 78 1.97 -6.64 8.22
C THR A 78 1.22 -7.56 7.25
N LEU A 79 0.10 -8.13 7.68
CA LEU A 79 -0.75 -8.95 6.81
C LEU A 79 -1.22 -8.17 5.58
N TYR A 80 -1.62 -6.91 5.78
CA TYR A 80 -2.00 -6.03 4.69
C TYR A 80 -0.85 -5.77 3.71
N LEU A 81 0.36 -5.48 4.22
CA LEU A 81 1.55 -5.21 3.41
C LEU A 81 2.00 -6.44 2.62
N ILE A 82 1.93 -7.62 3.23
CA ILE A 82 2.25 -8.89 2.56
C ILE A 82 1.20 -9.21 1.50
N TYR A 83 -0.10 -9.04 1.81
CA TYR A 83 -1.16 -9.21 0.80
C TYR A 83 -0.98 -8.23 -0.37
N GLY A 84 -0.52 -7.02 -0.09
CA GLY A 84 -0.16 -6.01 -1.08
C GLY A 84 0.99 -6.41 -2.03
N LEU A 85 1.75 -7.47 -1.74
CA LEU A 85 2.74 -8.01 -2.70
C LEU A 85 2.08 -8.77 -3.86
N PHE A 86 0.88 -9.31 -3.63
CA PHE A 86 0.18 -10.21 -4.56
C PHE A 86 -1.10 -9.62 -5.13
N ASP A 87 -1.67 -8.59 -4.49
CA ASP A 87 -2.86 -7.90 -4.98
C ASP A 87 -2.82 -6.41 -4.55
N THR A 88 -3.88 -5.69 -4.84
CA THR A 88 -4.05 -4.25 -4.60
C THR A 88 -5.18 -3.99 -3.60
N PRO A 89 -5.09 -4.51 -2.36
CA PRO A 89 -6.17 -4.37 -1.37
C PRO A 89 -6.57 -2.91 -1.15
N PHE A 90 -5.63 -1.97 -1.24
CA PHE A 90 -5.88 -0.53 -1.06
C PHE A 90 -6.85 0.08 -2.08
N PHE A 91 -6.94 -0.49 -3.28
CA PHE A 91 -7.80 0.06 -4.32
C PHE A 91 -9.22 -0.53 -4.29
N LYS A 92 -9.49 -1.48 -3.37
CA LYS A 92 -10.84 -1.98 -3.09
C LYS A 92 -11.42 -1.19 -1.91
N THR A 93 -12.60 -0.59 -2.09
CA THR A 93 -13.21 0.33 -1.11
C THR A 93 -13.23 -0.20 0.32
N ASP A 94 -13.67 -1.44 0.52
CA ASP A 94 -13.82 -2.03 1.87
C ASP A 94 -12.47 -2.23 2.56
N LEU A 95 -11.46 -2.63 1.79
CA LEU A 95 -10.10 -2.87 2.29
C LEU A 95 -9.29 -1.57 2.42
N ALA A 96 -9.62 -0.53 1.64
CA ALA A 96 -9.11 0.81 1.85
C ALA A 96 -9.61 1.36 3.20
N PHE A 97 -10.90 1.18 3.50
CA PHE A 97 -11.46 1.58 4.78
C PHE A 97 -10.79 0.87 5.95
N SER A 98 -10.59 -0.46 5.85
CA SER A 98 -9.92 -1.22 6.91
C SER A 98 -8.47 -0.78 7.13
N PHE A 99 -7.73 -0.47 6.05
CA PHE A 99 -6.39 0.10 6.15
C PHE A 99 -6.37 1.42 6.92
N TRP A 100 -7.23 2.37 6.53
CA TRP A 100 -7.30 3.67 7.18
C TRP A 100 -7.76 3.56 8.64
N LEU A 101 -8.65 2.63 8.96
CA LEU A 101 -9.05 2.33 10.33
C LEU A 101 -7.88 1.83 11.16
N VAL A 102 -7.09 0.88 10.64
CA VAL A 102 -5.86 0.40 11.31
C VAL A 102 -4.89 1.56 11.55
N ILE A 103 -4.65 2.40 10.54
CA ILE A 103 -3.79 3.58 10.69
C ILE A 103 -4.33 4.54 11.75
N ALA A 104 -5.63 4.81 11.78
CA ALA A 104 -6.25 5.68 12.78
C ALA A 104 -6.06 5.13 14.21
N LEU A 105 -6.27 3.82 14.41
CA LEU A 105 -6.06 3.16 15.71
C LEU A 105 -4.59 3.21 16.15
N ILE A 106 -3.63 3.12 15.23
CA ILE A 106 -2.21 3.28 15.54
C ILE A 106 -1.91 4.69 16.04
N MET A 107 -2.56 5.71 15.48
CA MET A 107 -2.34 7.11 15.87
C MET A 107 -2.95 7.48 17.22
N THR A 108 -3.91 6.72 17.72
CA THR A 108 -4.52 6.93 19.05
C THR A 108 -3.80 6.18 20.17
N LEU A 109 -2.82 5.33 19.85
CA LEU A 109 -2.03 4.64 20.87
C LEU A 109 -1.34 5.64 21.81
N PRO A 110 -1.28 5.33 23.12
CA PRO A 110 -0.59 6.19 24.06
C PRO A 110 0.88 6.36 23.64
N LYS A 111 1.40 7.58 23.82
CA LYS A 111 2.81 7.85 23.55
C LYS A 111 3.65 6.93 24.43
N PRO A 112 4.73 6.33 23.90
CA PRO A 112 5.67 5.59 24.74
C PRO A 112 6.11 6.52 25.87
N GLU A 113 6.02 6.06 27.11
CA GLU A 113 6.63 6.76 28.24
C GLU A 113 8.10 6.95 27.90
N ALA A 114 8.59 8.19 27.94
CA ALA A 114 10.00 8.45 27.69
C ALA A 114 10.76 7.74 28.83
N GLU A 115 11.60 6.77 28.48
CA GLU A 115 12.56 6.20 29.42
C GLU A 115 13.44 7.37 29.93
N LEU A 116 13.22 7.76 31.19
CA LEU A 116 13.99 8.76 31.95
C LEU A 116 15.35 8.18 32.35
#